data_AF-A0A5V5HM26-F1
#
_entry.id   AF-A0A5V5HM26-F1
#
_cell.length_a   1.000
_cell.length_b   1.000
_cell.length_c   1.000
_cell.angle_alpha   90.00
_cell.angle_beta   90.00
_cell.angle_gamma   90.00
#
_symmetry.space_group_name_H-M   'P 1'
#
loop_
_entity.id
_entity.type
_entity.pdbx_description
1 polymer ?
#
loop_
_entity_poly.entity_id
_entity_poly.type
_entity_poly.pdbx_seq_one_letter_code
_entity_poly.pdbx_strand_id
1 'polypeptide(L)'
;MDFNGLSCLFPGDYPDDFGYRLRLAELQKEPVVLIQGLSDLCLYLGKYLFDPDFTMVARQKVEETFQKTFHEACYYCYLEQLGIPTEFMPKEGIPDTLKKQVNSFVVLVNKRSDRLYCPDVGCKEDSPLQRLVVELIRQSHGPIRPVDNDAQHDVHFTEAQQCFTCAIQWLIQVGIRYPTNVSSLLKEMENHARKRLQPRKDLGKVTMSEKIASLLDKHGDDHHFLQEAFSDMGVQMLEFCREAIGHFSPVRIAV
;
A
#
# COMPACT_ATOMS: atom_id res chain seq x y z
N MET A 1 4.60 -13.13 10.60
CA MET A 1 4.84 -11.73 10.99
C MET A 1 4.80 -10.93 9.71
N ASP A 2 3.73 -10.15 9.54
CA ASP A 2 3.53 -9.29 8.39
C ASP A 2 4.41 -8.05 8.59
N PHE A 3 5.71 -8.20 8.28
CA PHE A 3 6.78 -7.21 8.50
C PHE A 3 6.59 -5.88 7.76
N ASN A 4 5.52 -5.76 6.98
CA ASN A 4 5.27 -4.59 6.15
C ASN A 4 4.28 -3.61 6.77
N GLY A 5 3.72 -3.89 7.96
CA GLY A 5 2.64 -3.06 8.48
C GLY A 5 1.55 -2.87 7.43
N LEU A 6 1.26 -3.88 6.60
CA LEU A 6 0.29 -3.68 5.51
C LEU A 6 -1.09 -3.41 6.10
N SER A 7 -1.41 -3.97 7.27
CA SER A 7 -2.59 -3.58 8.04
C SER A 7 -2.55 -2.14 8.59
N CYS A 8 -1.38 -1.47 8.61
CA CYS A 8 -1.21 -0.09 9.05
C CYS A 8 -1.35 0.97 7.94
N LEU A 9 -1.39 0.54 6.67
CA LEU A 9 -1.54 1.43 5.50
C LEU A 9 -2.96 1.44 4.93
N PHE A 10 -3.93 0.79 5.56
CA PHE A 10 -5.31 0.71 5.06
C PHE A 10 -6.31 1.42 5.97
N PRO A 11 -6.63 2.69 5.66
CA PRO A 11 -7.65 3.50 6.32
C PRO A 11 -9.07 2.90 6.44
N GLY A 12 -9.36 1.84 5.68
CA GLY A 12 -10.74 1.56 5.29
C GLY A 12 -11.62 0.91 6.37
N ASP A 13 -11.04 0.23 7.36
CA ASP A 13 -11.83 -0.78 8.06
C ASP A 13 -12.40 -0.34 9.41
N TYR A 14 -11.73 0.50 10.22
CA TYR A 14 -12.24 0.85 11.56
C TYR A 14 -11.69 2.18 12.12
N PRO A 15 -12.38 3.33 11.94
CA PRO A 15 -12.02 4.56 12.65
C PRO A 15 -12.21 4.42 14.17
N ASP A 16 -13.17 3.61 14.64
CA ASP A 16 -13.56 3.52 16.05
C ASP A 16 -13.09 2.25 16.78
N ASP A 17 -12.32 1.37 16.13
CA ASP A 17 -11.73 0.23 16.84
C ASP A 17 -10.46 0.67 17.57
N PHE A 18 -10.57 0.89 18.88
CA PHE A 18 -9.43 1.12 19.77
C PHE A 18 -8.33 0.05 19.57
N GLY A 19 -8.71 -1.21 19.34
CA GLY A 19 -7.79 -2.29 19.08
C GLY A 19 -7.03 -2.16 17.76
N TYR A 20 -7.62 -1.52 16.75
CA TYR A 20 -6.95 -1.18 15.50
C TYR A 20 -5.99 -0.01 15.71
N ARG A 21 -6.42 1.08 16.36
CA ARG A 21 -5.56 2.22 16.68
C ARG A 21 -4.34 1.83 17.54
N LEU A 22 -4.54 0.94 18.51
CA LEU A 22 -3.47 0.41 19.33
C LEU A 22 -2.48 -0.43 18.50
N ARG A 23 -2.97 -1.35 17.66
CA ARG A 23 -2.11 -2.13 16.76
C ARG A 23 -1.32 -1.24 15.80
N LEU A 24 -1.97 -0.22 15.24
CA LEU A 24 -1.34 0.79 14.38
C LEU A 24 -0.19 1.50 15.11
N ALA A 25 -0.44 1.95 16.34
CA ALA A 25 0.55 2.63 17.15
C ALA A 25 1.74 1.72 17.53
N GLU A 26 1.52 0.43 17.74
CA GLU A 26 2.61 -0.53 17.97
C GLU A 26 3.40 -0.83 16.69
N LEU A 27 2.71 -1.01 15.55
CA LEU A 27 3.36 -1.21 14.24
C LEU A 27 4.26 -0.02 13.86
N GLN A 28 3.82 1.21 14.16
CA GLN A 28 4.62 2.41 13.93
C GLN A 28 5.94 2.44 14.73
N LYS A 29 6.05 1.68 15.81
CA LYS A 29 7.28 1.56 16.62
C LYS A 29 8.25 0.51 16.07
N GLU A 30 7.79 -0.44 15.24
CA GLU A 30 8.60 -1.56 14.77
C GLU A 30 9.91 -1.12 14.08
N PRO A 31 9.94 -0.09 13.20
CA PRO A 31 11.19 0.33 12.58
C PRO A 31 12.23 0.79 13.61
N VAL A 32 11.79 1.47 14.68
CA VAL A 32 12.66 1.93 15.78
C VAL A 32 13.20 0.74 16.58
N VAL A 33 12.37 -0.27 16.82
CA VAL A 33 12.79 -1.50 17.50
C VAL A 33 13.83 -2.27 16.66
N LEU A 34 13.62 -2.34 15.35
CA LEU A 34 14.54 -3.03 14.44
C LEU A 34 15.91 -2.33 14.38
N ILE A 35 15.95 -1.01 14.19
CA ILE A 35 17.23 -0.28 14.17
C ILE A 35 17.95 -0.36 15.51
N GLN A 36 17.21 -0.30 16.63
CA GLN A 36 17.79 -0.49 17.95
C GLN A 36 18.42 -1.88 18.09
N GLY A 37 17.70 -2.94 17.68
CA GLY A 37 18.23 -4.31 17.70
C GLY A 37 19.50 -4.47 16.86
N LEU A 38 19.54 -3.87 15.66
CA LEU A 38 20.75 -3.87 14.82
C LEU A 38 21.91 -3.09 15.46
N SER A 39 21.61 -1.96 16.11
CA SER A 39 22.59 -1.16 16.85
C SER A 39 23.16 -1.90 18.08
N ASP A 40 22.32 -2.68 18.77
CA ASP A 40 22.73 -3.53 19.88
C ASP A 40 23.61 -4.69 19.42
N LEU A 41 23.28 -5.31 18.28
CA LEU A 41 24.15 -6.31 17.65
C LEU A 41 25.53 -5.74 17.32
N CYS A 42 25.61 -4.53 16.76
CA CYS A 42 26.89 -3.87 16.51
C CYS A 42 27.71 -3.68 17.79
N LEU A 43 27.06 -3.33 18.90
CA LEU A 43 27.70 -3.19 20.21
C LEU A 43 28.18 -4.53 20.77
N TYR A 44 27.39 -5.60 20.63
CA TYR A 44 27.80 -6.93 21.06
C TYR A 44 29.01 -7.43 20.26
N LEU A 45 29.00 -7.25 18.94
CA LEU A 45 30.12 -7.60 18.07
C LEU A 45 31.38 -6.80 18.45
N GLY A 46 31.24 -5.49 18.63
CA GLY A 46 32.35 -4.64 19.06
C GLY A 46 32.91 -4.99 20.42
N LYS A 47 32.07 -5.35 21.39
CA LYS A 47 32.49 -5.74 22.74
C LYS A 47 33.24 -7.08 22.78
N TYR A 48 32.77 -8.06 22.02
CA TYR A 48 33.23 -9.45 22.15
C TYR A 48 34.16 -9.93 21.03
N LEU A 49 34.11 -9.33 19.84
CA LEU A 49 34.85 -9.79 18.66
C LEU A 49 35.79 -8.72 18.07
N PHE A 50 35.51 -7.43 18.33
CA PHE A 50 36.27 -6.31 17.77
C PHE A 50 36.60 -5.27 18.85
N ASP A 51 36.53 -3.99 18.50
CA ASP A 51 36.89 -2.86 19.35
C ASP A 51 35.83 -1.72 19.31
N PRO A 52 35.98 -0.68 20.14
CA PRO A 52 35.06 0.46 20.16
C PRO A 52 34.98 1.23 18.84
N ASP A 53 36.09 1.32 18.08
CA ASP A 53 36.14 2.04 16.81
C ASP A 53 35.30 1.31 15.75
N PHE A 54 35.38 -0.02 15.71
CA PHE A 54 34.48 -0.87 14.93
C PHE A 54 33.01 -0.59 15.29
N THR A 55 32.69 -0.55 16.59
CA THR A 55 31.30 -0.33 17.05
C THR A 55 30.72 0.97 16.51
N MET A 56 31.50 2.06 16.59
CA MET A 56 31.10 3.39 16.12
C MET A 56 30.83 3.37 14.61
N VAL A 57 31.77 2.86 13.81
CA VAL A 57 31.65 2.81 12.35
C VAL A 57 30.51 1.88 11.91
N ALA A 58 30.38 0.72 12.56
CA ALA A 58 29.35 -0.27 12.24
C ALA A 58 27.94 0.30 12.51
N ARG A 59 27.73 0.91 13.68
CA ARG A 59 26.43 1.54 14.02
C ARG A 59 26.05 2.61 13.02
N GLN A 60 26.97 3.50 12.68
CA GLN A 60 26.72 4.56 11.70
C GLN A 60 26.32 3.97 10.33
N LYS A 61 27.11 3.02 9.81
CA LYS A 61 26.81 2.40 8.51
C LYS A 61 25.48 1.64 8.50
N VAL A 62 25.17 0.94 9.58
CA VAL A 62 23.91 0.21 9.74
C VAL A 62 22.73 1.17 9.77
N GLU A 63 22.84 2.29 10.50
CA GLU A 63 21.79 3.30 10.54
C GLU A 63 21.56 3.96 9.18
N GLU A 64 22.63 4.41 8.52
CA GLU A 64 22.55 4.99 7.17
C GLU A 64 21.93 4.01 6.16
N THR A 65 22.35 2.75 6.19
CA THR A 65 21.82 1.71 5.30
C THR A 65 20.37 1.39 5.61
N PHE A 66 20.02 1.21 6.88
CA PHE A 66 18.65 0.92 7.30
C PHE A 66 17.71 2.05 6.91
N GLN A 67 18.06 3.29 7.22
CA GLN A 67 17.24 4.44 6.84
C GLN A 67 17.04 4.49 5.33
N LYS A 68 18.11 4.35 4.54
CA LYS A 68 17.99 4.35 3.07
C LYS A 68 17.07 3.23 2.57
N THR A 69 17.35 1.99 2.96
CA THR A 69 16.61 0.81 2.48
C THR A 69 15.15 0.83 2.95
N PHE A 70 14.91 1.24 4.19
CA PHE A 70 13.55 1.34 4.74
C PHE A 70 12.73 2.41 4.02
N HIS A 71 13.28 3.61 3.82
CA HIS A 71 12.57 4.67 3.10
C HIS A 71 12.28 4.26 1.64
N GLU A 72 13.25 3.66 0.95
CA GLU A 72 13.05 3.14 -0.41
C GLU A 72 11.93 2.08 -0.44
N ALA A 73 11.93 1.13 0.50
CA ALA A 73 10.88 0.13 0.61
C ALA A 73 9.49 0.77 0.83
N CYS A 74 9.38 1.77 1.71
CA CYS A 74 8.13 2.50 1.93
C CYS A 74 7.63 3.16 0.63
N TYR A 75 8.51 3.85 -0.09
CA TYR A 75 8.14 4.47 -1.36
C TYR A 75 7.67 3.42 -2.39
N TYR A 76 8.36 2.29 -2.51
CA TYR A 76 7.92 1.20 -3.38
C TYR A 76 6.51 0.72 -3.01
N CYS A 77 6.25 0.47 -1.73
CA CYS A 77 4.93 0.05 -1.27
C CYS A 77 3.84 1.06 -1.63
N TYR A 78 4.06 2.35 -1.41
CA TYR A 78 3.10 3.39 -1.78
C TYR A 78 2.89 3.48 -3.29
N LEU A 79 3.96 3.43 -4.09
CA LEU A 79 3.86 3.47 -5.55
C LEU A 79 3.08 2.27 -6.09
N GLU A 80 3.33 1.09 -5.53
CA GLU A 80 2.59 -0.12 -5.87
C GLU A 80 1.10 0.00 -5.48
N GLN A 81 0.79 0.58 -4.32
CA GLN A 81 -0.59 0.90 -3.91
C GLN A 81 -1.28 1.90 -4.83
N LEU A 82 -0.54 2.86 -5.37
CA LEU A 82 -1.04 3.84 -6.34
C LEU A 82 -1.13 3.27 -7.77
N GLY A 83 -0.85 1.98 -7.95
CA GLY A 83 -0.94 1.28 -9.24
C GLY A 83 0.24 1.51 -10.17
N ILE A 84 1.33 2.11 -9.69
CA ILE A 84 2.52 2.35 -10.50
C ILE A 84 3.22 1.01 -10.77
N PRO A 85 3.38 0.60 -12.05
CA PRO A 85 3.95 -0.71 -12.35
C PRO A 85 5.43 -0.76 -11.99
N THR A 86 5.82 -1.78 -11.21
CA THR A 86 7.20 -1.96 -10.74
C THR A 86 8.19 -2.24 -11.86
N GLU A 87 7.72 -2.75 -12.99
CA GLU A 87 8.50 -3.00 -14.21
C GLU A 87 9.09 -1.73 -14.84
N PHE A 88 8.51 -0.56 -14.56
CA PHE A 88 9.03 0.73 -15.04
C PHE A 88 10.05 1.36 -14.08
N MET A 89 10.34 0.72 -12.94
CA MET A 89 11.23 1.28 -11.93
C MET A 89 12.71 1.13 -12.36
N PRO A 90 13.52 2.20 -12.26
CA PRO A 90 14.96 2.13 -12.52
C PRO A 90 15.66 1.23 -11.50
N LYS A 91 16.82 0.67 -11.88
CA LYS A 91 17.68 -0.08 -10.95
C LYS A 91 18.45 0.84 -10.01
N GLU A 92 18.64 2.08 -10.42
CA GLU A 92 19.40 3.12 -9.71
C GLU A 92 18.63 3.72 -8.52
N GLY A 93 17.35 3.41 -8.40
CA GLY A 93 16.47 3.87 -7.33
C GLY A 93 15.22 4.58 -7.84
N ILE A 94 14.38 5.01 -6.90
CA ILE A 94 13.09 5.64 -7.20
C ILE A 94 13.31 7.09 -7.67
N PRO A 95 12.78 7.48 -8.85
CA PRO A 95 12.85 8.86 -9.34
C PRO A 95 12.20 9.87 -8.38
N ASP A 96 12.77 11.07 -8.29
CA ASP A 96 12.25 12.12 -7.41
C ASP A 96 10.82 12.55 -7.77
N THR A 97 10.44 12.44 -9.05
CA THR A 97 9.06 12.67 -9.50
C THR A 97 8.07 11.74 -8.79
N LEU A 98 8.41 10.45 -8.67
CA LEU A 98 7.58 9.46 -8.01
C LEU A 98 7.59 9.64 -6.48
N LYS A 99 8.74 10.01 -5.89
CA LYS A 99 8.79 10.37 -4.45
C LYS A 99 7.90 11.56 -4.13
N LYS A 100 7.89 12.60 -4.96
CA LYS A 100 7.00 13.78 -4.80
C LYS A 100 5.53 13.39 -4.89
N GLN A 101 5.18 12.48 -5.79
CA GLN A 101 3.83 11.92 -5.88
C GLN A 101 3.41 11.24 -4.57
N VAL A 102 4.25 10.35 -4.02
CA VAL A 102 3.95 9.68 -2.74
C VAL A 102 3.85 10.68 -1.60
N ASN A 103 4.78 11.63 -1.49
CA ASN A 103 4.79 12.60 -0.40
C ASN A 103 3.55 13.50 -0.43
N SER A 104 3.18 14.02 -1.59
CA SER A 104 1.96 14.83 -1.74
C SER A 104 0.69 14.04 -1.45
N PHE A 105 0.63 12.77 -1.87
CA PHE A 105 -0.47 11.86 -1.53
C PHE A 105 -0.60 11.63 -0.02
N VAL A 106 0.51 11.30 0.66
CA VAL A 106 0.51 11.08 2.12
C VAL A 106 0.05 12.34 2.87
N VAL A 107 0.51 13.52 2.46
CA VAL A 107 0.05 14.80 3.02
C VAL A 107 -1.45 14.97 2.83
N LEU A 108 -1.98 14.72 1.62
CA LEU A 108 -3.40 14.82 1.32
C LEU A 108 -4.25 13.86 2.16
N VAL A 109 -3.83 12.59 2.26
CA VAL A 109 -4.53 11.58 3.07
C VAL A 109 -4.56 11.96 4.55
N ASN A 110 -3.44 12.45 5.08
CA ASN A 110 -3.37 12.90 6.47
C ASN A 110 -4.31 14.08 6.73
N LYS A 111 -4.43 15.02 5.79
CA LYS A 111 -5.30 16.20 5.88
C LYS A 111 -6.78 15.88 5.71
N ARG A 112 -7.11 14.83 4.96
CA ARG A 112 -8.51 14.36 4.73
C ARG A 112 -8.88 13.15 5.59
N SER A 113 -8.08 12.81 6.60
CA SER A 113 -8.23 11.58 7.39
C SER A 113 -9.62 11.44 8.03
N ASP A 114 -10.23 12.49 8.53
CA ASP A 114 -11.57 12.37 9.13
C ASP A 114 -12.68 11.98 8.13
N ARG A 115 -12.53 12.39 6.86
CA ARG A 115 -13.52 12.12 5.79
C ARG A 115 -13.25 10.82 5.03
N LEU A 116 -11.99 10.38 4.96
CA LEU A 116 -11.61 9.20 4.18
C LEU A 116 -11.96 7.87 4.88
N TYR A 117 -12.15 7.91 6.19
CA TYR A 117 -12.28 6.72 7.04
C TYR A 117 -13.74 6.52 7.52
N CYS A 118 -14.66 7.41 7.12
CA CYS A 118 -16.10 7.32 7.39
C CYS A 118 -16.84 7.01 6.07
N PRO A 119 -17.03 5.73 5.71
CA PRO A 119 -17.82 5.39 4.53
C PRO A 119 -19.29 5.74 4.76
N ASP A 120 -19.94 6.34 3.76
CA ASP A 120 -21.39 6.51 3.76
C ASP A 120 -22.07 5.14 3.84
N VAL A 121 -22.93 4.98 4.84
CA VAL A 121 -23.62 3.72 5.15
C VAL A 121 -24.49 3.34 3.94
N GLY A 122 -24.10 2.27 3.24
CA GLY A 122 -24.89 1.68 2.14
C GLY A 122 -24.33 1.84 0.74
N CYS A 123 -23.18 2.50 0.55
CA CYS A 123 -22.57 2.61 -0.77
C CYS A 123 -21.88 1.28 -1.16
N LYS A 124 -22.38 0.61 -2.20
CA LYS A 124 -21.74 -0.58 -2.82
C LYS A 124 -20.55 -0.22 -3.73
N GLU A 125 -20.16 1.06 -3.74
CA GLU A 125 -19.14 1.61 -4.63
C GLU A 125 -17.75 1.69 -3.95
N ASP A 126 -16.77 2.22 -4.69
CA ASP A 126 -15.40 2.47 -4.22
C ASP A 126 -15.38 3.23 -2.88
N SER A 127 -14.54 2.79 -1.95
CA SER A 127 -14.28 3.49 -0.69
C SER A 127 -13.78 4.92 -0.93
N PRO A 128 -13.92 5.84 0.06
CA PRO A 128 -13.45 7.22 -0.11
C PRO A 128 -11.99 7.33 -0.56
N LEU A 129 -11.11 6.45 -0.09
CA LEU A 129 -9.70 6.42 -0.50
C LEU A 129 -9.51 5.91 -1.93
N GLN A 130 -10.23 4.86 -2.33
CA GLN A 130 -10.24 4.38 -3.72
C GLN A 130 -10.72 5.48 -4.67
N ARG A 131 -11.83 6.16 -4.33
CA ARG A 131 -12.37 7.28 -5.11
C ARG A 131 -11.37 8.41 -5.25
N LEU A 132 -10.71 8.79 -4.16
CA LEU A 132 -9.70 9.85 -4.17
C LEU A 132 -8.56 9.55 -5.14
N VAL A 133 -7.98 8.33 -5.09
CA VAL A 133 -6.86 7.97 -5.95
C VAL A 133 -7.29 7.85 -7.41
N VAL A 134 -8.44 7.23 -7.68
CA VAL A 134 -9.00 7.14 -9.04
C VAL A 134 -9.28 8.53 -9.60
N GLU A 135 -9.77 9.46 -8.79
CA GLU A 135 -10.00 10.84 -9.18
C GLU A 135 -8.70 11.57 -9.51
N LEU A 136 -7.66 11.44 -8.67
CA LEU A 136 -6.33 11.99 -8.96
C LEU A 136 -5.79 11.46 -10.30
N ILE A 137 -5.89 10.15 -10.55
CA ILE A 137 -5.41 9.53 -11.79
C ILE A 137 -6.17 10.08 -13.01
N ARG A 138 -7.51 10.14 -12.94
CA ARG A 138 -8.36 10.61 -14.04
C ARG A 138 -8.16 12.09 -14.35
N GLN A 139 -8.11 12.92 -13.31
CA GLN A 139 -7.95 14.36 -13.47
C GLN A 139 -6.53 14.76 -13.90
N SER A 140 -5.53 13.89 -13.70
CA SER A 140 -4.16 14.11 -14.16
C SER A 140 -3.93 13.75 -15.64
N HIS A 141 -4.91 13.12 -16.33
CA HIS A 141 -4.82 12.77 -17.76
C HIS A 141 -5.98 13.32 -18.63
N GLY A 142 -6.80 14.23 -18.10
CA GLY A 142 -7.91 14.84 -18.83
C GLY A 142 -7.94 16.36 -18.74
N PRO A 143 -8.77 17.05 -19.55
CA PRO A 143 -9.10 18.45 -19.27
C PRO A 143 -9.69 18.54 -17.87
N ILE A 144 -9.25 19.53 -17.09
CA ILE A 144 -9.72 19.80 -15.72
C ILE A 144 -11.24 19.95 -15.77
N ARG A 145 -11.97 18.88 -15.43
CA ARG A 145 -13.41 18.96 -15.26
C ARG A 145 -13.64 19.43 -13.83
N PRO A 146 -14.40 20.51 -13.60
CA PRO A 146 -14.82 20.88 -12.26
C PRO A 146 -15.74 19.77 -11.75
N VAL A 147 -15.21 18.87 -10.95
CA VAL A 147 -15.99 17.96 -10.12
C VAL A 147 -16.07 18.63 -8.75
N ASP A 148 -17.30 18.85 -8.29
CA ASP A 148 -17.75 19.42 -7.01
C ASP A 148 -16.82 20.43 -6.30
N ASN A 149 -17.37 21.62 -6.07
CA ASN A 149 -16.70 22.85 -5.61
C ASN A 149 -15.75 22.72 -4.40
N ASP A 150 -15.79 21.66 -3.60
CA ASP A 150 -14.91 21.51 -2.43
C ASP A 150 -13.47 21.08 -2.78
N ALA A 151 -13.25 20.29 -3.84
CA ALA A 151 -11.92 19.78 -4.17
C ALA A 151 -11.01 20.84 -4.81
N GLN A 152 -11.58 21.79 -5.55
CA GLN A 152 -10.85 22.88 -6.20
C GLN A 152 -10.27 23.92 -5.21
N HIS A 153 -10.78 23.97 -3.98
CA HIS A 153 -10.29 24.88 -2.94
C HIS A 153 -9.26 24.21 -2.01
N ASP A 154 -9.03 22.91 -2.15
CA ASP A 154 -8.04 22.19 -1.36
C ASP A 154 -6.66 22.28 -2.03
N VAL A 155 -5.78 23.07 -1.42
CA VAL A 155 -4.39 23.27 -1.86
C VAL A 155 -3.65 21.93 -1.93
N HIS A 156 -3.87 21.03 -0.97
CA HIS A 156 -3.19 19.73 -0.93
C HIS A 156 -3.68 18.79 -2.03
N PHE A 157 -4.96 18.89 -2.41
CA PHE A 157 -5.49 18.13 -3.54
C PHE A 157 -4.86 18.62 -4.85
N THR A 158 -4.77 19.94 -5.03
CA THR A 158 -4.15 20.55 -6.22
C THR A 158 -2.66 20.18 -6.33
N GLU A 159 -1.92 20.23 -5.22
CA GLU A 159 -0.52 19.82 -5.14
C GLU A 159 -0.34 18.33 -5.49
N ALA A 160 -1.18 17.46 -4.93
CA ALA A 160 -1.16 16.03 -5.25
C ALA A 160 -1.48 15.79 -6.72
N GLN A 161 -2.51 16.45 -7.26
CA GLN A 161 -2.88 16.34 -8.67
C GLN A 161 -1.74 16.74 -9.61
N GLN A 162 -1.02 17.82 -9.32
CA GLN A 162 0.16 18.22 -10.10
C GLN A 162 1.25 17.15 -10.05
N CYS A 163 1.53 16.59 -8.87
CA CYS A 163 2.52 15.52 -8.73
C CYS A 163 2.10 14.25 -9.47
N PHE A 164 0.82 13.88 -9.45
CA PHE A 164 0.27 12.76 -10.24
C PHE A 164 0.39 13.02 -11.74
N THR A 165 0.14 14.24 -12.20
CA THR A 165 0.33 14.62 -13.61
C THR A 165 1.77 14.43 -14.05
N CYS A 166 2.74 14.91 -13.26
CA CYS A 166 4.16 14.71 -13.56
C CYS A 166 4.57 13.23 -13.53
N ALA A 167 4.05 12.45 -12.57
CA ALA A 167 4.32 11.02 -12.48
C ALA A 167 3.75 10.23 -13.67
N ILE A 168 2.52 10.54 -14.10
CA ILE A 168 1.89 9.93 -15.27
C ILE A 168 2.65 10.31 -16.54
N GLN A 169 3.06 11.57 -16.70
CA GLN A 169 3.89 11.98 -17.84
C GLN A 169 5.23 11.23 -17.87
N TRP A 170 5.88 11.07 -16.71
CA TRP A 170 7.09 10.27 -16.59
C TRP A 170 6.83 8.80 -16.98
N LEU A 171 5.74 8.21 -16.49
CA LEU A 171 5.33 6.84 -16.85
C LEU A 171 5.07 6.68 -18.33
N ILE A 172 4.42 7.64 -18.99
CA ILE A 172 4.19 7.60 -20.43
C ILE A 172 5.52 7.67 -21.17
N GLN A 173 6.46 8.52 -20.76
CA GLN A 173 7.78 8.62 -21.40
C GLN A 173 8.61 7.34 -21.26
N VAL A 174 8.59 6.71 -20.08
CA VAL A 174 9.25 5.41 -19.86
C VAL A 174 8.51 4.30 -20.60
N GLY A 175 7.19 4.33 -20.55
CA GLY A 175 6.27 3.39 -21.18
C GLY A 175 6.35 3.40 -22.69
N ILE A 176 6.66 4.52 -23.36
CA ILE A 176 6.89 4.59 -24.83
C ILE A 176 8.05 3.69 -25.28
N ARG A 177 8.97 3.30 -24.39
CA ARG A 177 9.99 2.28 -24.69
C ARG A 177 9.40 0.87 -24.81
N TYR A 178 8.16 0.69 -24.40
CA TYR A 178 7.33 -0.51 -24.53
C TYR A 178 6.09 -0.17 -25.40
N PRO A 179 5.57 -1.10 -26.21
CA PRO A 179 4.41 -0.84 -27.07
C PRO A 179 3.09 -0.85 -26.26
N THR A 180 2.95 0.04 -25.28
CA THR A 180 1.76 0.11 -24.41
C THR A 180 0.89 1.32 -24.78
N ASN A 181 -0.41 1.10 -25.00
CA ASN A 181 -1.36 2.18 -25.20
C ASN A 181 -1.54 2.98 -23.90
N VAL A 182 -1.39 4.30 -23.94
CA VAL A 182 -1.53 5.18 -22.76
C VAL A 182 -2.89 4.97 -22.06
N SER A 183 -3.95 4.75 -22.82
CA SER A 183 -5.28 4.49 -22.28
C SER A 183 -5.36 3.15 -21.52
N SER A 184 -4.67 2.10 -22.01
CA SER A 184 -4.63 0.82 -21.29
C SER A 184 -3.80 0.92 -20.02
N LEU A 185 -2.66 1.60 -20.06
CA LEU A 185 -1.79 1.83 -18.90
C LEU A 185 -2.55 2.52 -17.75
N LEU A 186 -3.30 3.59 -18.06
CA LEU A 186 -4.06 4.32 -17.04
C LEU A 186 -5.20 3.49 -16.47
N LYS A 187 -5.89 2.73 -17.32
CA LYS A 187 -6.96 1.83 -16.88
C LYS A 187 -6.43 0.73 -15.96
N GLU A 188 -5.24 0.19 -16.27
CA GLU A 188 -4.55 -0.77 -15.42
C GLU A 188 -4.16 -0.14 -14.08
N MET A 189 -3.56 1.06 -14.10
CA MET A 189 -3.19 1.81 -12.91
C MET A 189 -4.39 2.09 -12.00
N GLU A 190 -5.51 2.55 -12.57
CA GLU A 190 -6.78 2.74 -11.83
C GLU A 190 -7.29 1.44 -11.21
N ASN A 191 -7.33 0.36 -11.99
CA ASN A 191 -7.81 -0.93 -11.51
C ASN A 191 -6.92 -1.49 -10.40
N HIS A 192 -5.61 -1.31 -10.53
CA HIS A 192 -4.64 -1.78 -9.54
C HIS A 192 -4.78 -1.00 -8.24
N ALA A 193 -4.83 0.33 -8.33
CA ALA A 193 -5.07 1.19 -7.17
C ALA A 193 -6.40 0.86 -6.49
N ARG A 194 -7.48 0.67 -7.26
CA ARG A 194 -8.78 0.27 -6.73
C ARG A 194 -8.68 -1.04 -5.95
N LYS A 195 -8.08 -2.08 -6.52
CA LYS A 195 -7.95 -3.38 -5.85
C LYS A 195 -7.12 -3.29 -4.56
N ARG A 196 -6.01 -2.57 -4.60
CA ARG A 196 -5.09 -2.46 -3.44
C ARG A 196 -5.64 -1.62 -2.30
N LEU A 197 -6.35 -0.54 -2.63
CA LEU A 197 -6.94 0.36 -1.64
C LEU A 197 -8.32 -0.10 -1.17
N GLN A 198 -8.80 -1.25 -1.66
CA GLN A 198 -10.08 -1.81 -1.24
C GLN A 198 -10.05 -2.14 0.25
N PRO A 199 -11.08 -1.72 1.02
CA PRO A 199 -11.25 -2.15 2.41
C PRO A 199 -11.23 -3.67 2.51
N ARG A 200 -10.60 -4.20 3.57
CA ARG A 200 -10.40 -5.63 3.76
C ARG A 200 -11.38 -6.21 4.75
N LYS A 201 -12.51 -5.55 5.02
CA LYS A 201 -13.60 -6.08 5.83
C LYS A 201 -13.98 -7.53 5.47
N ASP A 202 -13.93 -7.89 4.19
CA ASP A 202 -14.18 -9.26 3.71
C ASP A 202 -13.13 -10.31 4.14
N LEU A 203 -11.91 -9.87 4.51
CA LEU A 203 -10.87 -10.68 5.16
C LEU A 203 -10.99 -10.67 6.68
N GLY A 204 -11.95 -9.94 7.23
CA GLY A 204 -12.21 -9.92 8.66
C GLY A 204 -12.65 -11.30 9.13
N LYS A 205 -12.15 -11.75 10.30
CA LYS A 205 -12.52 -13.04 10.88
C LYS A 205 -14.04 -13.20 11.00
N VAL A 206 -14.75 -12.15 11.40
CA VAL A 206 -16.22 -12.16 11.54
C VAL A 206 -16.90 -12.41 10.20
N THR A 207 -16.58 -11.60 9.18
CA THR A 207 -17.17 -11.75 7.84
C THR A 207 -16.79 -13.08 7.17
N MET A 208 -15.57 -13.57 7.36
CA MET A 208 -15.18 -14.90 6.90
C MET A 208 -15.98 -16.00 7.60
N SER A 209 -16.19 -15.87 8.92
CA SER A 209 -16.98 -16.84 9.69
C SER A 209 -18.46 -16.83 9.26
N GLU A 210 -19.04 -15.65 9.00
CA GLU A 210 -20.40 -15.51 8.48
C GLU A 210 -20.56 -16.13 7.09
N LYS A 211 -19.58 -15.94 6.19
CA LYS A 211 -19.58 -16.59 4.86
C LYS A 211 -19.51 -18.11 4.98
N ILE A 212 -18.62 -18.63 5.84
CA ILE A 212 -18.51 -20.06 6.12
C ILE A 212 -19.83 -20.61 6.68
N ALA A 213 -20.42 -19.93 7.66
CA ALA A 213 -21.71 -20.31 8.23
C ALA A 213 -22.82 -20.34 7.15
N SER A 214 -22.89 -19.33 6.28
CA SER A 214 -23.87 -19.29 5.19
C SER A 214 -23.69 -20.43 4.19
N LEU A 215 -22.45 -20.86 3.91
CA LEU A 215 -22.19 -22.02 3.04
C LEU A 215 -22.62 -23.32 3.71
N LEU A 216 -22.35 -23.47 5.02
CA LEU A 216 -22.80 -24.61 5.81
C LEU A 216 -24.33 -24.69 5.87
N ASP A 217 -25.01 -23.56 6.05
CA ASP A 217 -26.48 -23.52 6.10
C ASP A 217 -27.12 -23.87 4.74
N LYS A 218 -26.45 -23.51 3.63
CA LYS A 218 -26.97 -23.74 2.27
C LYS A 218 -26.67 -25.13 1.72
N HIS A 219 -25.51 -25.68 2.04
CA HIS A 219 -24.98 -26.89 1.43
C HIS A 219 -24.61 -27.97 2.46
N GLY A 220 -24.95 -27.80 3.74
CA GLY A 220 -24.57 -28.72 4.82
C GLY A 220 -25.02 -30.17 4.60
N ASP A 221 -26.16 -30.36 3.94
CA ASP A 221 -26.70 -31.69 3.62
C ASP A 221 -26.06 -32.32 2.38
N ASP A 222 -25.34 -31.54 1.55
CA ASP A 222 -24.67 -32.02 0.33
C ASP A 222 -23.16 -31.81 0.44
N HIS A 223 -22.48 -32.88 0.86
CA HIS A 223 -21.05 -32.84 1.12
C HIS A 223 -20.23 -32.48 -0.13
N HIS A 224 -20.67 -32.90 -1.32
CA HIS A 224 -19.94 -32.64 -2.56
C HIS A 224 -20.04 -31.16 -2.95
N PHE A 225 -21.25 -30.59 -2.93
CA PHE A 225 -21.43 -29.16 -3.23
C PHE A 225 -20.81 -28.26 -2.17
N LEU A 226 -20.83 -28.66 -0.90
CA LEU A 226 -20.16 -27.91 0.17
C LEU A 226 -18.64 -27.85 -0.04
N GLN A 227 -18.03 -28.97 -0.44
CA GLN A 227 -16.60 -29.04 -0.73
C GLN A 227 -16.22 -28.15 -1.92
N GLU A 228 -17.02 -28.17 -2.98
CA GLU A 228 -16.84 -27.31 -4.15
C GLU A 228 -16.96 -25.82 -3.77
N ALA A 229 -18.00 -25.45 -3.01
CA ALA A 229 -18.21 -24.08 -2.57
C ALA A 229 -17.09 -23.54 -1.67
N PHE A 230 -16.53 -24.38 -0.78
CA PHE A 230 -15.35 -23.99 0.00
C PHE A 230 -14.08 -23.87 -0.85
N SER A 231 -13.90 -24.75 -1.84
CA SER A 231 -12.81 -24.67 -2.79
C SER A 231 -12.86 -23.35 -3.57
N ASP A 232 -14.03 -23.01 -4.11
CA ASP A 232 -14.24 -21.76 -4.84
C ASP A 232 -14.00 -20.52 -3.98
N MET A 233 -14.51 -20.52 -2.75
CA MET A 233 -14.25 -19.45 -1.78
C MET A 233 -12.74 -19.31 -1.52
N GLY A 234 -12.02 -20.44 -1.38
CA GLY A 234 -10.58 -20.46 -1.19
C GLY A 234 -9.81 -19.87 -2.38
N VAL A 235 -10.19 -20.24 -3.60
CA VAL A 235 -9.58 -19.73 -4.84
C VAL A 235 -9.80 -18.22 -4.98
N GLN A 236 -11.04 -17.74 -4.81
CA GLN A 236 -11.36 -16.31 -4.88
C GLN A 236 -10.60 -15.51 -3.83
N MET A 237 -10.46 -16.05 -2.62
CA MET A 237 -9.73 -15.40 -1.54
C MET A 237 -8.23 -15.31 -1.83
N LEU A 238 -7.64 -16.38 -2.38
CA LEU A 238 -6.23 -16.40 -2.77
C LEU A 238 -5.94 -15.41 -3.91
N GLU A 239 -6.82 -15.34 -4.89
CA GLU A 239 -6.71 -14.37 -5.99
C GLU A 239 -6.76 -12.94 -5.46
N PHE A 240 -7.77 -12.62 -4.64
CA PHE A 240 -7.88 -11.32 -4.01
C PHE A 240 -6.66 -10.97 -3.14
N CYS A 241 -6.14 -11.92 -2.35
CA CYS A 241 -4.93 -11.73 -1.55
C CYS A 241 -3.72 -11.40 -2.43
N ARG A 242 -3.50 -12.14 -3.53
CA ARG A 242 -2.37 -11.88 -4.43
C ARG A 242 -2.44 -10.51 -5.07
N GLU A 243 -3.62 -10.11 -5.54
CA GLU A 243 -3.77 -8.84 -6.25
C GLU A 243 -3.63 -7.63 -5.32
N ALA A 244 -4.21 -7.74 -4.13
CA ALA A 244 -4.35 -6.58 -3.27
C ALA A 244 -3.23 -6.49 -2.20
N ILE A 245 -2.55 -7.59 -1.87
CA ILE A 245 -1.34 -7.56 -1.00
C ILE A 245 -0.05 -7.45 -1.85
N GLY A 246 -0.16 -7.71 -3.16
CA GLY A 246 0.94 -7.64 -4.11
C GLY A 246 1.74 -8.92 -4.21
N HIS A 247 2.73 -8.91 -5.09
CA HIS A 247 3.66 -10.02 -5.20
C HIS A 247 4.65 -9.92 -4.05
N PHE A 248 4.46 -10.75 -3.01
CA PHE A 248 5.58 -11.14 -2.16
C PHE A 248 6.53 -11.98 -3.00
N SER A 249 7.31 -11.33 -3.86
CA SER A 249 8.56 -11.95 -4.30
C SER A 249 9.42 -11.97 -3.06
N PRO A 250 9.71 -13.14 -2.44
CA PRO A 250 10.72 -13.17 -1.39
C PRO A 250 11.96 -12.52 -1.98
N VAL A 251 12.51 -11.53 -1.29
CA VAL A 251 13.79 -10.92 -1.66
C VAL A 251 14.75 -12.08 -1.84
N ARG A 252 15.05 -12.43 -3.09
CA ARG A 252 16.19 -13.27 -3.40
C ARG A 252 17.37 -12.37 -3.08
N ILE A 253 17.85 -12.47 -1.85
CA ILE A 253 19.17 -11.98 -1.49
C ILE A 253 20.09 -12.73 -2.45
N ALA A 254 20.53 -12.03 -3.50
CA ALA A 254 21.63 -12.50 -4.31
C ALA A 254 22.85 -12.48 -3.38
N VAL A 255 23.28 -13.67 -2.97
CA VAL A 255 24.55 -13.93 -2.31
C VAL A 255 25.67 -13.74 -3.31
#